data_AF-A0A1A8I442-F1
#
_entry.id   AF-A0A1A8I442-F1
#
_cell.length_a   1.000
_cell.length_b   1.000
_cell.length_c   1.000
_cell.angle_alpha   90.00
_cell.angle_beta   90.00
_cell.angle_gamma   90.00
#
_symmetry.space_group_name_H-M   'P 1'
#
loop_
_entity.id
_entity.type
_entity.pdbx_description
1 polymer ?
#
loop_
_entity_poly.entity_id
_entity_poly.type
_entity_poly.pdbx_seq_one_letter_code
_entity_poly.pdbx_strand_id
1 'polypeptide(L)' 'MAMDLVLDESKRVAKRRLIEENREKRKKEEMVKTLQSRPEPTVDEWDLIHHVTEAHRHTNAQGAQWKQKRK' A
#
# COMPACT_ATOMS: atom_id res chain seq x y z
N MET A 1 23.94 -9.72 -37.41
CA MET A 1 22.90 -9.06 -36.60
C MET A 1 21.91 -8.43 -37.56
N ALA A 2 20.62 -8.68 -37.39
CA ALA A 2 19.60 -8.15 -38.29
C ALA A 2 19.38 -6.66 -37.94
N MET A 3 19.85 -5.75 -38.81
CA MET A 3 19.88 -4.31 -38.52
C MET A 3 18.49 -3.66 -38.57
N ASP A 4 17.54 -4.31 -39.24
CA ASP A 4 16.11 -4.00 -39.28
C ASP A 4 15.42 -4.12 -37.91
N LEU A 5 15.97 -4.92 -36.99
CA LEU A 5 15.48 -5.05 -35.61
C LEU A 5 16.03 -3.99 -34.65
N VAL A 6 17.00 -3.17 -35.09
CA VAL A 6 17.58 -2.12 -34.25
C VAL A 6 16.69 -0.88 -34.30
N LEU A 7 16.07 -0.56 -33.16
CA LEU A 7 15.24 0.64 -33.03
C LEU A 7 16.09 1.91 -33.17
N ASP A 8 15.63 2.82 -34.02
CA ASP A 8 16.10 4.21 -34.05
C ASP A 8 15.80 4.93 -32.72
N GLU A 9 16.45 6.07 -32.48
CA GLU A 9 16.36 6.76 -31.20
C GLU A 9 14.93 7.18 -30.85
N SER A 10 14.15 7.60 -31.85
CA SER A 10 12.74 7.98 -31.66
C SER A 10 11.91 6.82 -31.12
N LYS A 11 12.02 5.65 -31.76
CA LYS A 11 11.33 4.43 -31.31
C LYS A 11 11.84 3.93 -29.96
N ARG A 12 13.14 4.06 -29.67
CA ARG A 12 13.70 3.71 -28.35
C ARG A 12 13.15 4.60 -27.24
N VAL A 13 13.08 5.91 -27.46
CA VAL A 13 12.52 6.86 -26.50
C VAL A 13 11.02 6.59 -26.30
N ALA A 14 10.27 6.38 -27.38
CA ALA A 14 8.86 6.03 -27.32
C ALA A 14 8.62 4.74 -26.53
N LYS A 15 9.41 3.69 -26.79
CA LYS A 15 9.33 2.43 -26.04
C LYS A 15 9.66 2.62 -24.55
N ARG A 16 10.69 3.41 -24.21
CA ARG A 16 11.04 3.72 -22.81
C ARG A 16 9.89 4.42 -22.08
N ARG A 17 9.28 5.44 -22.70
CA ARG A 17 8.13 6.15 -22.14
C ARG A 17 6.94 5.22 -21.93
N LEU A 18 6.60 4.40 -22.93
CA LEU A 18 5.52 3.44 -22.83
C LEU A 18 5.73 2.41 -21.70
N ILE A 19 6.96 1.93 -21.52
CA ILE A 19 7.29 1.01 -20.42
C ILE A 19 7.10 1.69 -19.07
N GLU A 20 7.54 2.93 -18.93
CA GLU A 20 7.41 3.69 -17.69
C GLU A 20 5.94 3.97 -17.34
N GLU A 21 5.16 4.43 -18.33
CA GLU A 21 3.71 4.66 -18.17
C GLU A 21 2.98 3.38 -17.77
N ASN A 22 3.32 2.23 -18.38
CA ASN A 22 2.73 0.94 -18.03
C ASN A 22 3.11 0.48 -16.62
N ARG A 23 4.33 0.76 -16.15
CA ARG A 23 4.76 0.46 -14.78
C ARG A 23 3.98 1.29 -13.77
N GLU A 24 3.83 2.58 -14.02
CA GLU A 24 3.05 3.48 -13.16
C GLU A 24 1.57 3.09 -13.13
N LYS A 25 0.99 2.72 -14.29
CA LYS A 25 -0.37 2.20 -14.37
C LYS A 25 -0.55 0.92 -13.54
N ARG A 26 0.36 -0.06 -13.70
CA ARG A 26 0.33 -1.31 -12.93
C ARG A 26 0.43 -1.05 -11.42
N LYS A 27 1.32 -0.15 -10.99
CA LYS A 27 1.48 0.21 -9.57
C LYS A 27 0.19 0.80 -8.98
N LYS A 28 -0.51 1.66 -9.73
CA LYS A 28 -1.81 2.22 -9.31
C LYS A 28 -2.90 1.15 -9.24
N GLU A 29 -2.97 0.27 -10.24
CA GLU A 29 -3.93 -0.84 -10.26
C GLU A 29 -3.67 -1.83 -9.11
N GLU A 30 -2.41 -2.16 -8.81
CA GLU A 30 -2.04 -2.99 -7.66
C GLU A 30 -2.42 -2.33 -6.32
N MET A 31 -2.22 -1.02 -6.17
CA MET A 31 -2.65 -0.28 -4.98
C MET A 31 -4.17 -0.31 -4.80
N VAL A 32 -4.94 -0.15 -5.88
CA VAL A 32 -6.40 -0.27 -5.81
C VAL A 32 -6.81 -1.70 -5.47
N LYS A 33 -6.15 -2.70 -6.05
CA LYS A 33 -6.41 -4.11 -5.78
C LYS A 33 -6.13 -4.47 -4.32
N THR A 34 -5.03 -3.99 -3.73
CA THR A 34 -4.72 -4.25 -2.32
C THR A 34 -5.69 -3.56 -1.36
N LEU A 35 -6.24 -2.41 -1.74
CA LEU A 35 -7.31 -1.75 -0.99
C LEU A 35 -8.65 -2.50 -1.11
N GLN A 36 -8.98 -3.03 -2.29
CA GLN A 36 -10.21 -3.80 -2.52
C GLN A 36 -10.14 -5.23 -1.95
N SER A 37 -8.95 -5.83 -1.89
CA SER A 37 -8.76 -7.23 -1.45
C SER A 37 -8.48 -7.37 0.04
N ARG A 38 -8.50 -6.29 0.81
CA ARG A 38 -8.34 -6.39 2.25
C ARG A 38 -9.72 -6.70 2.85
N PRO A 39 -9.98 -7.93 3.30
CA PRO A 39 -11.26 -8.25 3.92
C PRO A 39 -11.45 -7.34 5.14
N GLU A 40 -12.67 -6.83 5.30
CA GLU A 40 -13.06 -6.23 6.57
C GLU A 40 -13.07 -7.29 7.66
N PRO A 41 -12.80 -6.93 8.93
CA PRO A 41 -12.95 -7.87 10.03
C PRO A 41 -14.38 -8.44 10.02
N THR A 42 -14.48 -9.73 10.29
CA THR A 42 -15.75 -10.41 10.56
C THR A 42 -16.42 -9.86 11.82
N VAL A 43 -17.69 -10.19 12.06
CA VAL A 43 -18.42 -9.75 13.27
C VAL A 43 -17.69 -10.19 14.54
N ASP A 44 -17.25 -11.46 14.60
CA ASP A 44 -16.50 -12.00 15.74
C ASP A 44 -15.16 -11.30 15.94
N GLU A 45 -14.46 -10.96 14.85
CA GLU A 45 -13.21 -10.20 14.92
C GLU A 45 -13.45 -8.75 15.37
N TRP A 46 -14.55 -8.12 14.95
CA TRP A 46 -14.94 -6.79 15.43
C TRP A 46 -15.25 -6.79 16.92
N ASP A 47 -15.98 -7.80 17.40
CA ASP A 47 -16.26 -7.98 18.82
C ASP A 47 -14.94 -8.16 19.60
N LEU A 48 -14.04 -9.01 19.11
CA LEU A 48 -12.72 -9.20 19.73
C LEU A 48 -11.90 -7.89 19.75
N ILE A 49 -11.84 -7.17 18.63
CA ILE A 49 -11.15 -5.88 18.52
C ILE A 49 -11.72 -4.90 19.54
N HIS A 50 -13.05 -4.83 19.67
CA HIS A 50 -13.71 -3.95 20.62
C HIS A 50 -13.36 -4.28 22.07
N HIS A 51 -13.50 -5.55 22.46
CA HIS A 51 -13.20 -6.01 23.83
C HIS A 51 -11.75 -5.75 24.21
N VAL A 52 -10.80 -6.11 23.33
CA VAL A 52 -9.37 -5.90 23.59
C VAL A 52 -9.02 -4.42 23.66
N THR A 53 -9.63 -3.60 22.79
CA THR A 53 -9.42 -2.14 22.80
C THR A 53 -9.89 -1.53 24.11
N GLU A 54 -11.09 -1.87 24.57
CA GLU A 54 -11.64 -1.33 25.83
C GLU A 54 -10.86 -1.84 27.04
N ALA A 55 -10.51 -3.13 27.10
CA ALA A 55 -9.66 -3.68 28.15
C ALA A 55 -8.28 -2.98 28.21
N HIS A 56 -7.69 -2.68 27.05
CA HIS A 56 -6.46 -1.92 26.98
C HIS A 56 -6.65 -0.49 27.48
N ARG A 57 -7.74 0.21 27.11
CA ARG A 57 -8.01 1.58 27.59
C ARG A 57 -8.19 1.64 29.10
N HIS A 58 -8.84 0.64 29.69
CA HIS A 58 -9.05 0.58 31.14
C HIS A 58 -7.80 0.22 31.94
N THR A 59 -6.87 -0.51 31.35
CA THR A 59 -5.64 -0.96 32.04
C THR A 59 -4.39 -0.17 31.66
N ASN A 60 -4.44 0.64 30.60
CA ASN A 60 -3.31 1.47 30.17
C ASN A 60 -3.19 2.74 31.04
N ALA A 61 -2.32 2.68 32.03
CA ALA A 61 -2.01 3.80 32.93
C ALA A 61 -1.41 5.04 32.25
N GLN A 62 -0.96 4.94 30.98
CA GLN A 62 -0.28 6.04 30.28
C GLN A 62 -1.17 6.82 29.30
N GLY A 63 -2.36 6.30 28.97
CA GLY A 63 -3.32 6.94 28.06
C GLY A 63 -2.66 7.53 26.80
N ALA A 64 -3.16 8.67 26.32
CA ALA A 64 -2.55 9.42 25.21
C ALA A 64 -1.32 10.27 25.62
N GLN A 65 -0.99 10.33 26.92
CA GLN A 65 0.05 11.20 27.48
C GLN A 65 1.43 10.53 27.56
N TRP A 66 1.57 9.28 27.10
CA TRP A 66 2.82 8.51 27.12
C TRP A 66 4.01 9.21 26.44
N LYS A 67 3.76 10.11 25.49
CA LYS A 67 4.80 10.90 24.80
C LYS A 67 5.32 12.09 25.60
N GLN A 68 4.62 12.58 26.62
CA GLN A 68 5.05 13.77 27.38
C GLN A 68 6.23 13.51 28.32
N LYS A 69 6.53 12.25 28.64
CA LYS A 69 7.65 11.88 29.55
C LYS A 69 8.92 11.42 28.85
N ARG A 70 9.02 11.52 27.52
CA ARG A 70 10.27 11.27 26.80
C ARG A 70 11.09 12.57 26.76
N LYS A 71 11.83 12.84 27.84
CA LYS A 71 12.98 13.77 27.85
C LYS A 71 14.20 13.04 27.28
#